data_AF-A0A351IX80-F1
#
_entry.id   AF-A0A351IX80-F1
#
_cell.length_a   1.000
_cell.length_b   1.000
_cell.length_c   1.000
_cell.angle_alpha   90.00
_cell.angle_beta   90.00
_cell.angle_gamma   90.00
#
_symmetry.space_group_name_H-M   'P 1'
#
loop_
_entity.id
_entity.type
_entity.pdbx_description
1 polymer ?
#
loop_
_entity_poly.entity_id
_entity_poly.type
_entity_poly.pdbx_seq_one_letter_code
_entity_poly.pdbx_strand_id
1 'polypeptide(L)'
;EDDPRNPAVIADNVGDNVGDVAGMGADLFDSNVAAMTAALVIAQTLDTSTPVNTAMVFCYAALGLISSILGIATARIGKNGNPTRALNASTYVTTGIFIVLTAFS
;
A
#
# COMPACT_ATOMS: atom_id res chain seq x y z
N GLU A 1 -29.13 12.47 -3.25
CA GLU A 1 -27.71 12.21 -3.53
C GLU A 1 -27.67 11.64 -4.94
N ASP A 2 -26.83 12.20 -5.81
CA ASP A 2 -26.77 11.85 -7.25
C ASP A 2 -28.10 11.94 -8.03
N ASP A 3 -28.92 12.96 -7.79
CA ASP A 3 -30.09 13.18 -8.65
C ASP A 3 -29.64 13.69 -10.03
N PRO A 4 -30.00 13.03 -11.14
CA PRO A 4 -29.57 13.42 -12.49
C PRO A 4 -30.07 14.81 -12.92
N ARG A 5 -31.01 15.41 -12.18
CA ARG A 5 -31.50 16.79 -12.40
C ARG A 5 -30.61 17.84 -11.73
N ASN A 6 -29.75 17.44 -10.80
CA ASN A 6 -28.81 18.33 -10.15
C ASN A 6 -27.56 18.48 -11.05
N PRO A 7 -27.28 19.68 -11.60
CA PRO A 7 -26.14 19.89 -12.49
C PRO A 7 -24.78 19.68 -11.80
N ALA A 8 -24.74 19.69 -10.46
CA ALA A 8 -23.50 19.49 -9.71
C ALA A 8 -23.06 18.01 -9.63
N VAL A 9 -23.93 17.04 -9.96
CA VAL A 9 -23.63 15.60 -9.80
C VAL A 9 -22.51 15.14 -10.73
N ILE A 10 -22.37 15.76 -11.91
CA ILE A 10 -21.24 15.47 -12.80
C ILE A 10 -19.93 15.95 -12.16
N ALA A 11 -19.94 17.13 -11.53
CA ALA A 11 -18.75 17.67 -10.88
C ALA A 11 -18.37 16.87 -9.62
N ASP A 12 -19.36 16.34 -8.89
CA ASP A 12 -19.17 15.50 -7.71
C ASP A 12 -18.48 14.18 -8.08
N ASN A 13 -19.05 13.44 -9.05
CA ASN A 13 -18.47 12.18 -9.54
C ASN A 13 -17.09 12.37 -10.20
N VAL A 14 -16.84 13.51 -10.86
CA VAL A 14 -15.50 13.86 -11.34
C VAL A 14 -14.58 14.16 -10.17
N GLY A 15 -15.07 14.89 -9.16
CA GLY A 15 -14.38 15.21 -7.92
C GLY A 15 -13.90 13.97 -7.18
N ASP A 16 -14.74 12.95 -7.01
CA ASP A 16 -14.38 11.70 -6.33
C ASP A 16 -13.22 10.98 -7.03
N ASN A 17 -13.23 10.94 -8.37
CA ASN A 17 -12.13 10.31 -9.11
C ASN A 17 -10.85 11.16 -9.05
N VAL A 18 -10.95 12.49 -9.15
CA VAL A 18 -9.78 13.38 -9.16
C VAL A 18 -9.18 13.52 -7.77
N GLY A 19 -9.99 13.67 -6.74
CA GLY A 19 -9.56 13.80 -5.35
C GLY A 19 -9.19 12.45 -4.75
N ASP A 20 -10.18 11.55 -4.64
CA ASP A 20 -10.02 10.36 -3.82
C ASP A 20 -9.18 9.27 -4.51
N VAL A 21 -9.18 9.22 -5.85
CA VAL A 21 -8.35 8.23 -6.57
C VAL A 21 -7.01 8.82 -6.98
N ALA A 22 -7.00 9.89 -7.79
CA ALA A 22 -5.75 10.44 -8.28
C ALA A 22 -4.94 11.14 -7.18
N GLY A 23 -5.61 11.91 -6.31
CA GLY A 23 -4.97 12.57 -5.17
C GLY A 23 -4.40 11.58 -4.16
N MET A 24 -5.21 10.62 -3.69
CA MET A 24 -4.75 9.60 -2.73
C MET A 24 -3.62 8.73 -3.33
N GLY A 25 -3.69 8.40 -4.62
CA GLY A 25 -2.63 7.65 -5.30
C GLY A 25 -1.29 8.39 -5.32
N ALA A 26 -1.32 9.69 -5.62
CA ALA A 26 -0.11 10.53 -5.61
C ALA A 26 0.47 10.70 -4.20
N ASP A 27 -0.39 10.89 -3.20
CA ASP A 27 0.00 11.03 -1.79
C ASP A 27 0.67 9.75 -1.24
N LEU A 28 0.09 8.58 -1.55
CA LEU A 28 0.67 7.29 -1.19
C LEU A 28 2.01 7.02 -1.90
N PHE A 29 2.13 7.42 -3.16
CA PHE A 29 3.38 7.28 -3.90
C PHE A 29 4.48 8.15 -3.30
N ASP A 30 4.19 9.43 -3.02
CA ASP A 30 5.16 10.36 -2.43
C ASP A 30 5.65 9.86 -1.06
N SER A 31 4.72 9.44 -0.20
CA SER A 31 5.05 8.86 1.11
C SER A 31 5.91 7.59 1.00
N ASN A 32 5.62 6.69 0.05
CA ASN A 32 6.40 5.48 -0.16
C ASN A 32 7.81 5.78 -0.68
N VAL A 33 7.95 6.69 -1.66
CA VAL A 33 9.26 7.10 -2.20
C VAL A 33 10.08 7.80 -1.13
N ALA A 34 9.47 8.70 -0.33
CA ALA A 34 10.14 9.37 0.77
C ALA A 34 10.65 8.38 1.82
N ALA A 35 9.84 7.41 2.23
CA ALA A 35 10.25 6.38 3.19
C ALA A 35 11.38 5.48 2.65
N MET A 36 11.27 5.02 1.41
CA MET A 36 12.31 4.19 0.78
C MET A 36 13.63 4.94 0.61
N THR A 37 13.59 6.18 0.12
CA THR A 37 14.79 7.00 -0.09
C THR A 37 15.47 7.34 1.23
N ALA A 38 14.71 7.66 2.29
CA ALA A 38 15.26 7.87 3.63
C ALA A 38 16.00 6.64 4.14
N ALA A 39 15.41 5.45 4.01
CA ALA A 39 16.05 4.19 4.41
C ALA A 39 17.32 3.89 3.58
N LEU A 40 17.29 4.13 2.27
CA LEU A 40 18.43 3.91 1.38
C LEU A 40 19.59 4.85 1.69
N VAL A 41 19.34 6.14 1.96
CA VAL A 41 20.38 7.11 2.31
C VAL A 41 21.08 6.68 3.60
N ILE A 42 20.32 6.26 4.61
CA ILE A 42 20.89 5.75 5.87
C ILE A 42 21.70 4.48 5.61
N ALA A 43 21.14 3.51 4.89
CA ALA A 43 21.80 2.24 4.58
C ALA A 43 23.14 2.45 3.82
N GLN A 44 23.15 3.36 2.85
CA GLN A 44 24.35 3.69 2.07
C GLN A 44 25.47 4.27 2.96
N THR A 45 25.13 5.07 3.97
CA THR A 45 26.13 5.62 4.90
C THR A 45 26.74 4.55 5.82
N LEU A 46 26.04 3.43 6.03
CA LEU A 46 26.52 2.30 6.83
C LEU A 46 27.34 1.30 6.00
N ASP A 47 27.07 1.21 4.70
CA ASP A 47 27.76 0.32 3.77
C ASP A 47 29.16 0.84 3.42
N THR A 48 30.16 0.46 4.22
CA THR A 48 31.56 0.92 4.06
C THR A 48 32.36 0.18 2.98
N SER A 49 32.03 -1.09 2.73
CA SER A 49 32.82 -1.96 1.82
C SER A 49 31.99 -2.98 1.06
N THR A 50 30.81 -3.34 1.57
CA THR A 50 29.84 -4.20 0.88
C THR A 50 28.44 -3.62 1.05
N PRO A 51 27.57 -3.67 0.01
CA PRO A 51 26.27 -3.03 0.03
C PRO A 51 25.20 -3.89 0.76
N VAL A 52 25.52 -4.37 1.96
CA VAL A 52 24.67 -5.32 2.70
C VAL A 52 23.39 -4.65 3.19
N ASN A 53 23.49 -3.44 3.77
CA ASN A 53 22.34 -2.72 4.29
C ASN A 53 21.45 -2.22 3.15
N THR A 54 22.05 -1.73 2.06
CA THR A 54 21.31 -1.28 0.88
C THR A 54 20.54 -2.44 0.24
N ALA A 55 21.17 -3.62 0.11
CA ALA A 55 20.50 -4.82 -0.37
C ALA A 55 19.35 -5.26 0.57
N MET A 56 19.53 -5.13 1.88
CA MET A 56 18.48 -5.44 2.87
C MET A 56 17.24 -4.54 2.69
N VAL A 57 17.41 -3.24 2.45
CA VAL A 57 16.28 -2.32 2.19
C VAL A 57 15.47 -2.78 0.97
N PHE A 58 16.14 -3.13 -0.13
CA PHE A 58 15.46 -3.66 -1.31
C PHE A 58 14.80 -5.03 -1.07
N CYS A 59 15.43 -5.89 -0.27
CA CYS A 59 14.84 -7.18 0.13
C CYS A 59 13.52 -6.98 0.87
N TYR A 60 13.49 -6.13 1.90
CA TYR A 60 12.26 -5.86 2.65
C TYR A 60 11.19 -5.16 1.81
N ALA A 61 11.58 -4.26 0.90
CA ALA A 61 10.65 -3.67 -0.06
C ALA A 61 9.98 -4.74 -0.95
N ALA A 62 10.76 -5.70 -1.46
CA ALA A 62 10.24 -6.78 -2.29
C ALA A 62 9.34 -7.74 -1.50
N LEU A 63 9.73 -8.11 -0.27
CA LEU A 63 8.91 -8.95 0.61
C LEU A 63 7.59 -8.26 0.98
N GLY A 64 7.62 -6.95 1.24
CA GLY A 64 6.43 -6.15 1.49
C GLY A 64 5.47 -6.15 0.30
N LEU A 65 6.00 -5.99 -0.91
CA LEU A 65 5.21 -6.05 -2.15
C LEU A 65 4.59 -7.43 -2.39
N ILE A 66 5.35 -8.50 -2.18
CA ILE A 66 4.82 -9.87 -2.29
C ILE A 66 3.71 -10.09 -1.26
N SER A 67 3.93 -9.63 -0.02
CA SER A 67 2.94 -9.76 1.05
C SER A 67 1.64 -9.02 0.73
N SER A 68 1.72 -7.80 0.17
CA SER A 68 0.53 -7.01 -0.18
C SER A 68 -0.28 -7.66 -1.30
N ILE A 69 0.38 -8.22 -2.32
CA ILE A 69 -0.30 -8.97 -3.39
C ILE A 69 -1.08 -10.16 -2.80
N LEU A 70 -0.45 -10.93 -1.91
CA LEU A 70 -1.09 -12.08 -1.28
C LEU A 70 -2.24 -11.67 -0.36
N GLY A 71 -2.06 -10.63 0.45
CA GLY A 71 -3.12 -10.14 1.32
C GLY A 71 -4.33 -9.60 0.56
N ILE A 72 -4.12 -8.84 -0.52
CA ILE A 72 -5.21 -8.37 -1.39
C ILE A 72 -5.93 -9.56 -2.04
N ALA A 73 -5.23 -10.61 -2.45
CA ALA A 73 -5.85 -11.81 -3.00
C ALA A 73 -6.80 -12.52 -2.02
N THR A 74 -6.64 -12.29 -0.70
CA THR A 74 -7.53 -12.82 0.34
C THR A 74 -8.74 -11.92 0.64
N ALA A 75 -8.78 -10.68 0.15
CA ALA A 75 -9.88 -9.75 0.32
C ALA A 75 -11.10 -10.20 -0.52
N ARG A 76 -11.85 -11.19 -0.03
CA ARG A 76 -13.06 -11.70 -0.69
C ARG A 76 -14.28 -11.48 0.19
N ILE A 77 -15.32 -10.88 -0.38
CA ILE A 77 -16.61 -10.64 0.27
C ILE A 77 -17.66 -11.56 -0.35
N GLY A 78 -18.34 -12.34 0.49
CA GLY A 78 -19.51 -13.13 0.07
C GLY A 78 -20.78 -12.26 0.03
N LYS A 79 -21.88 -12.81 -0.52
CA LYS A 79 -23.14 -12.08 -0.78
C LYS A 79 -23.73 -11.36 0.46
N ASN A 80 -23.46 -11.85 1.67
CA ASN A 80 -23.91 -11.24 2.93
C ASN A 80 -22.73 -10.87 3.87
N GLY A 81 -21.52 -10.73 3.33
CA GLY A 81 -20.32 -10.44 4.11
C GLY A 81 -20.21 -8.95 4.47
N ASN A 82 -19.66 -8.65 5.65
CA ASN A 82 -19.39 -7.27 6.06
C ASN A 82 -18.10 -6.76 5.37
N PRO A 83 -18.14 -5.67 4.57
CA PRO A 83 -16.98 -5.17 3.85
C PRO A 83 -15.83 -4.71 4.74
N THR A 84 -16.13 -4.04 5.85
CA THR A 84 -15.13 -3.57 6.82
C THR A 84 -14.34 -4.73 7.40
N ARG A 85 -15.03 -5.85 7.69
CA ARG A 85 -14.37 -7.05 8.22
C ARG A 85 -13.45 -7.69 7.18
N ALA A 86 -13.84 -7.72 5.92
CA ALA A 86 -13.01 -8.25 4.85
C ALA A 86 -11.75 -7.40 4.61
N LEU A 87 -11.90 -6.07 4.63
CA LEU A 87 -10.78 -5.15 4.50
C LEU A 87 -9.79 -5.33 5.66
N ASN A 88 -10.27 -5.29 6.90
CA ASN A 88 -9.42 -5.47 8.09
C ASN A 88 -8.72 -6.84 8.08
N ALA A 89 -9.44 -7.91 7.70
CA ALA A 89 -8.87 -9.24 7.60
C ALA A 89 -7.72 -9.28 6.58
N SER A 90 -7.89 -8.67 5.39
CA SER A 90 -6.81 -8.60 4.40
C SER A 90 -5.59 -7.84 4.91
N THR A 91 -5.77 -6.74 5.65
CA THR A 91 -4.66 -6.00 6.28
C THR A 91 -3.92 -6.87 7.30
N TYR A 92 -4.64 -7.60 8.16
CA TYR A 92 -4.01 -8.51 9.12
C TYR A 92 -3.26 -9.66 8.43
N VAL A 93 -3.80 -10.20 7.33
CA VAL A 93 -3.13 -11.23 6.53
C VAL A 93 -1.83 -10.69 5.92
N THR A 94 -1.86 -9.51 5.29
CA THR A 94 -0.66 -8.84 4.77
C THR A 94 0.38 -8.65 5.86
N THR A 95 0.00 -8.16 7.04
CA THR A 95 0.94 -7.95 8.15
C THR A 95 1.53 -9.26 8.64
N GLY A 96 0.69 -10.30 8.81
CA GLY A 96 1.15 -11.62 9.24
C GLY A 96 2.14 -12.25 8.27
N ILE A 97 1.83 -12.23 6.96
CA ILE A 97 2.72 -12.76 5.92
C ILE A 97 4.04 -11.97 5.90
N PHE A 98 3.98 -10.65 6.01
CA PHE A 98 5.18 -9.81 5.99
C PHE A 98 6.11 -10.10 7.17
N ILE A 99 5.57 -10.24 8.38
CA ILE A 99 6.33 -10.61 9.58
C ILE A 99 7.00 -11.97 9.39
N VAL A 100 6.27 -12.96 8.88
CA VAL A 100 6.81 -14.30 8.64
C VAL A 100 7.94 -14.25 7.62
N LEU A 101 7.74 -13.63 6.47
CA LEU A 101 8.76 -13.53 5.42
C LEU A 101 10.01 -12.79 5.90
N THR A 102 9.84 -11.70 6.65
CA THR A 102 10.93 -10.90 7.20
C THR A 102 11.69 -11.62 8.30
N ALA A 103 11.04 -12.50 9.06
CA ALA A 103 11.70 -13.29 10.09
C ALA A 103 12.64 -14.38 9.53
N PHE A 104 12.44 -14.79 8.27
CA PHE A 104 13.23 -15.84 7.61
C PHE A 104 14.28 -15.31 6.62
N SER A 105 14.32 -14.00 6.35
CA SER A 105 15.30 -13.33 5.48
C SER A 105 16.54 -12.89 6.25
#